data_AF-A0A4R1GIC4-F1
#
_entry.id   AF-A0A4R1GIC4-F1
#
_cell.length_a   1.000
_cell.length_b   1.000
_cell.length_c   1.000
_cell.angle_alpha   90.00
_cell.angle_beta   90.00
_cell.angle_gamma   90.00
#
_symmetry.space_group_name_H-M   'P 1'
#
loop_
_entity.id
_entity.type
_entity.pdbx_description
1 polymer ?
#
loop_
_entity_poly.entity_id
_entity_poly.type
_entity_poly.pdbx_seq_one_letter_code
_entity_poly.pdbx_strand_id
1 'polypeptide(L)'
;MRTVMLIIALLLSLTIPSFAQNNSNSQNSLPSLIFDGKFKGPFRETVIVRIYDPTYGVVCYLYIPNNVSLKTSIDSSGIHTFLTSFAGNISCVKIK
;
A
#
# COMPACT_ATOMS: atom_id res chain seq x y z
N MET A 1 -63.68 26.04 21.97
CA MET A 1 -62.94 24.97 22.68
C MET A 1 -62.48 23.94 21.64
N ARG A 2 -61.18 23.87 21.28
CA ARG A 2 -60.46 22.68 20.73
C ARG A 2 -59.26 22.93 19.79
N THR A 3 -58.79 24.15 19.54
CA THR A 3 -57.70 24.34 18.56
C THR A 3 -56.42 25.00 19.07
N VAL A 4 -56.32 25.35 20.37
CA VAL A 4 -55.16 26.09 20.93
C VAL A 4 -54.21 25.18 21.72
N MET A 5 -54.29 23.86 21.56
CA MET A 5 -53.48 22.92 22.34
C MET A 5 -52.81 21.85 21.48
N LEU A 6 -52.13 22.26 20.39
CA LEU A 6 -51.41 21.32 19.54
C LEU A 6 -50.07 21.82 18.99
N ILE A 7 -49.54 22.94 19.51
CA ILE A 7 -48.30 23.55 18.97
C ILE A 7 -47.16 23.63 20.01
N ILE A 8 -47.38 23.26 21.29
CA ILE A 8 -46.38 23.45 22.36
C ILE A 8 -45.71 22.13 22.83
N ALA A 9 -46.02 20.99 22.22
CA ALA A 9 -45.49 19.67 22.63
C ALA A 9 -44.58 18.99 21.60
N LEU A 10 -44.00 19.73 20.64
CA LEU A 10 -43.12 19.15 19.61
C LEU A 10 -41.67 19.70 19.65
N LEU A 11 -41.24 20.23 20.80
CA LEU A 11 -39.95 20.93 20.94
C LEU A 11 -38.99 20.31 21.97
N LEU A 12 -39.26 19.13 22.55
CA LEU A 12 -38.51 18.71 23.75
C LEU A 12 -37.82 17.34 23.80
N SER A 13 -37.77 16.51 22.74
CA SER A 13 -37.10 15.21 22.93
C SER A 13 -36.64 14.51 21.65
N LEU A 14 -35.64 15.06 20.96
CA LEU A 14 -34.74 14.27 20.10
C LEU A 14 -33.29 14.70 20.38
N THR A 15 -32.84 14.55 21.62
CA THR A 15 -31.40 14.51 21.91
C THR A 15 -30.87 13.17 21.42
N ILE A 16 -30.36 13.15 20.19
CA ILE A 16 -29.67 11.99 19.63
C ILE A 16 -28.36 11.83 20.42
N PRO A 17 -28.10 10.69 21.08
CA PRO A 17 -26.78 10.45 21.64
C PRO A 17 -25.79 10.36 20.47
N SER A 18 -24.91 11.35 20.37
CA SER A 18 -23.79 11.30 19.44
C SER A 18 -22.83 10.23 19.96
N PHE A 19 -22.91 9.03 19.40
CA PHE A 19 -21.81 8.08 19.51
C PHE A 19 -20.63 8.69 18.76
N ALA A 20 -19.69 9.28 19.50
CA ALA A 20 -18.39 9.59 18.97
C ALA A 20 -17.74 8.26 18.57
N GLN A 21 -17.79 7.92 17.28
CA GLN A 21 -16.90 6.91 16.71
C GLN A 21 -15.48 7.44 16.88
N ASN A 22 -14.82 6.99 17.94
CA ASN A 22 -13.40 7.15 18.12
C ASN A 22 -12.74 6.32 17.02
N ASN A 23 -12.56 6.91 15.84
CA ASN A 23 -11.68 6.38 14.81
C ASN A 23 -10.27 6.48 15.36
N SER A 24 -9.88 5.51 16.19
CA SER A 24 -8.49 5.14 16.39
C SER A 24 -8.00 4.54 15.08
N ASN A 25 -7.88 5.40 14.07
CA ASN A 25 -7.06 5.17 12.89
C ASN A 25 -5.60 5.27 13.36
N SER A 26 -5.20 4.35 14.23
CA SER A 26 -3.82 3.99 14.45
C SER A 26 -3.39 3.23 13.21
N GLN A 27 -3.33 3.93 12.07
CA GLN A 27 -2.38 3.57 11.04
C GLN A 27 -1.03 3.61 11.74
N ASN A 28 -0.57 2.46 12.22
CA ASN A 28 0.85 2.21 12.43
C ASN A 28 1.50 2.61 11.12
N SER A 29 2.03 3.83 11.05
CA SER A 29 2.76 4.29 9.89
C SER A 29 3.99 3.42 9.82
N LEU A 30 3.92 2.37 9.00
CA LEU A 30 5.07 1.53 8.69
C LEU A 30 6.20 2.46 8.27
N PRO A 31 7.43 2.26 8.78
CA PRO A 31 8.58 3.06 8.37
C PRO A 31 8.66 3.09 6.84
N SER A 32 8.72 4.29 6.27
CA SER A 32 8.74 4.44 4.82
C SER A 32 10.16 4.37 4.30
N LEU A 33 10.35 3.57 3.25
CA LEU A 33 11.57 3.61 2.45
C LEU A 33 11.54 4.85 1.56
N ILE A 34 12.63 5.60 1.54
CA ILE A 34 12.74 6.82 0.76
C ILE A 34 13.23 6.45 -0.63
N PHE A 35 12.41 6.71 -1.66
CA PHE A 35 12.88 6.64 -3.04
C PHE A 35 13.93 7.72 -3.28
N ASP A 36 15.12 7.31 -3.69
CA ASP A 36 16.20 8.22 -4.00
C ASP A 36 16.35 8.42 -5.51
N GLY A 37 16.28 7.35 -6.31
CA GLY A 37 16.44 7.50 -7.76
C GLY A 37 16.30 6.23 -8.58
N LYS A 38 16.29 6.44 -9.91
CA LYS A 38 16.34 5.41 -10.94
C LYS A 38 17.60 5.59 -11.79
N PHE A 39 18.29 4.49 -12.05
CA PHE A 39 19.56 4.46 -12.73
C PHE A 39 19.53 3.40 -13.82
N LYS A 40 20.35 3.57 -14.86
CA LYS A 40 20.51 2.56 -15.92
C LYS A 40 21.09 1.28 -15.32
N GLY A 41 20.45 0.15 -15.58
CA GLY A 41 20.95 -1.16 -15.18
C GLY A 41 22.13 -1.63 -16.05
N PRO A 42 22.86 -2.67 -15.61
CA PRO A 42 24.00 -3.22 -16.36
C PRO A 42 23.62 -3.86 -17.70
N PHE A 43 22.33 -4.17 -17.92
CA PHE A 43 21.85 -4.73 -19.18
C PHE A 43 20.89 -3.76 -19.88
N ARG A 44 20.70 -3.96 -21.19
CA ARG A 44 20.00 -3.00 -22.06
C ARG A 44 18.57 -2.68 -21.62
N GLU A 45 17.89 -3.64 -21.01
CA GLU A 45 16.47 -3.53 -20.62
C GLU A 45 16.28 -3.66 -19.11
N THR A 46 17.22 -3.15 -18.33
CA THR A 46 17.10 -3.16 -16.86
C THR A 46 17.30 -1.78 -16.25
N VAL A 47 16.63 -1.55 -15.13
CA VAL A 47 16.74 -0.34 -14.31
C VAL A 47 17.18 -0.73 -12.90
N ILE A 48 17.98 0.12 -12.27
CA ILE A 48 18.27 0.04 -10.85
C ILE A 48 17.48 1.14 -10.14
N VAL A 49 16.66 0.76 -9.17
CA VAL A 49 16.00 1.68 -8.25
C VAL A 49 16.81 1.71 -6.95
N ARG A 50 17.22 2.91 -6.53
CA ARG A 50 17.87 3.10 -5.23
C ARG A 50 16.84 3.62 -4.24
N ILE A 51 16.74 2.94 -3.09
CA ILE A 51 15.91 3.35 -1.96
C ILE A 51 16.75 3.40 -0.69
N TYR A 52 16.45 4.35 0.17
CA TYR A 52 17.12 4.54 1.45
C TYR A 52 16.17 4.22 2.60
N ASP A 53 16.61 3.37 3.52
CA ASP A 53 15.99 3.12 4.79
C ASP A 53 16.65 4.00 5.87
N PRO A 54 15.99 5.08 6.31
CA PRO A 54 16.54 5.97 7.32
C PRO A 54 16.54 5.37 8.73
N THR A 55 15.64 4.41 9.00
CA THR A 55 15.52 3.77 10.32
C THR A 55 16.74 2.92 10.61
N TYR A 56 17.24 2.19 9.62
CA TYR A 56 18.38 1.29 9.79
C TYR A 56 19.68 1.79 9.16
N GLY A 57 19.67 2.92 8.44
CA GLY A 57 20.86 3.43 7.76
C GLY A 57 21.32 2.48 6.65
N VAL A 58 20.37 1.99 5.85
CA VAL A 58 20.60 0.99 4.80
C VAL A 58 20.21 1.58 3.46
N VAL A 59 21.01 1.36 2.43
CA VAL A 59 20.65 1.67 1.04
C VAL A 59 20.39 0.35 0.32
N CYS A 60 19.23 0.23 -0.32
CA CYS A 60 18.88 -0.91 -1.14
C CYS A 60 18.85 -0.53 -2.62
N TYR A 61 19.39 -1.43 -3.44
CA TYR A 61 19.39 -1.36 -4.89
C TYR A 61 18.50 -2.47 -5.42
N LEU A 62 17.39 -2.10 -6.04
CA LEU A 62 16.50 -3.02 -6.71
C LEU A 62 16.86 -3.03 -8.19
N TYR A 63 17.42 -4.14 -8.66
CA TYR A 63 17.61 -4.40 -10.07
C TYR A 63 16.32 -5.00 -10.64
N ILE A 64 15.73 -4.31 -11.60
CA ILE A 64 14.42 -4.64 -12.16
C ILE A 64 14.57 -4.78 -13.68
N PRO A 65 14.26 -5.96 -14.25
CA PRO A 65 14.13 -6.09 -15.69
C PRO A 65 12.84 -5.44 -16.18
N ASN A 66 12.87 -4.78 -17.35
CA ASN A 66 11.71 -4.13 -17.93
C ASN A 66 10.63 -5.13 -18.37
N ASN A 67 11.02 -6.36 -18.67
CA ASN A 67 10.13 -7.46 -19.03
C ASN A 67 10.52 -8.73 -18.27
N VAL A 68 9.51 -9.53 -17.94
CA VAL A 68 9.66 -10.86 -17.36
C VAL A 68 8.98 -11.88 -18.28
N SER A 69 9.62 -13.03 -18.46
CA SER A 69 9.06 -14.12 -19.27
C SER A 69 8.21 -15.03 -18.41
N LEU A 70 6.94 -15.18 -18.77
CA LEU A 70 6.02 -16.11 -18.14
C LEU A 70 5.79 -17.32 -19.05
N LYS A 71 5.65 -18.49 -18.45
CA LYS A 71 5.23 -19.71 -19.14
C LYS A 71 3.97 -20.23 -18.51
N THR A 72 2.93 -20.39 -19.32
CA THR A 72 1.68 -21.00 -18.92
C THR A 72 1.66 -22.45 -19.38
N SER A 73 1.27 -23.36 -18.48
CA SER A 73 1.05 -24.78 -18.74
C SER A 73 -0.39 -25.13 -18.38
N ILE A 74 -1.02 -25.95 -19.20
CA ILE A 74 -2.39 -26.43 -18.96
C ILE A 74 -2.32 -27.95 -18.84
N ASP A 75 -2.81 -28.48 -17.71
CA ASP A 75 -2.91 -29.91 -17.48
C ASP A 75 -4.27 -30.25 -16.84
N SER A 76 -4.47 -31.53 -16.47
CA SER A 76 -5.71 -32.00 -15.87
C SER A 76 -6.02 -31.39 -14.48
N SER A 77 -5.05 -30.73 -13.85
CA SER A 77 -5.20 -30.03 -12.58
C SER A 77 -5.50 -28.53 -12.74
N GLY A 78 -5.35 -27.98 -13.95
CA GLY A 78 -5.74 -26.61 -14.28
C GLY A 78 -4.70 -25.83 -15.08
N ILE A 79 -4.76 -24.50 -14.98
CA ILE A 79 -3.86 -23.57 -15.65
C ILE A 79 -2.82 -23.09 -14.65
N HIS A 80 -1.54 -23.34 -14.94
CA HIS A 80 -0.40 -22.94 -14.12
C HIS A 80 0.44 -21.92 -14.85
N THR A 81 0.83 -20.83 -14.19
CA THR A 81 1.73 -19.82 -14.78
C THR A 81 2.97 -19.66 -13.92
N PHE A 82 4.14 -19.84 -14.54
CA PHE A 82 5.44 -19.78 -13.88
C PHE A 82 6.30 -18.68 -14.49
N LEU A 83 7.13 -18.04 -13.66
CA LEU A 83 8.22 -17.20 -14.12
C LEU A 83 9.33 -18.09 -14.70
N THR A 84 9.73 -17.79 -15.93
CA THR A 84 10.84 -18.48 -16.62
C THR A 84 12.10 -17.62 -16.71
N SER A 85 11.96 -16.33 -16.43
CA SER A 85 13.08 -15.42 -16.24
C SER A 85 13.13 -14.95 -14.79
N PHE A 86 14.27 -14.36 -14.45
CA PHE A 86 14.45 -13.63 -13.22
C PHE A 86 13.51 -12.41 -13.14
N ALA A 87 12.89 -12.18 -11.98
CA ALA A 87 11.95 -11.07 -11.74
C ALA A 87 12.60 -9.84 -11.09
N GLY A 88 13.92 -9.86 -10.91
CA GLY A 88 14.69 -8.82 -10.24
C GLY A 88 15.36 -9.30 -8.94
N ASN A 89 16.38 -8.57 -8.47
CA ASN A 89 17.01 -8.75 -7.16
C ASN A 89 16.98 -7.46 -6.39
N ILE A 90 17.01 -7.60 -5.07
CA ILE A 90 17.35 -6.54 -4.15
C ILE A 90 18.71 -6.83 -3.53
N SER A 91 19.57 -5.82 -3.45
CA SER A 91 20.81 -5.86 -2.68
C SER A 91 20.84 -4.66 -1.75
N CYS A 92 20.98 -4.92 -0.44
CA CYS A 92 20.97 -3.89 0.58
C CYS A 92 22.33 -3.81 1.25
N VAL A 93 22.83 -2.59 1.44
CA VAL A 93 24.11 -2.31 2.10
C VAL A 93 23.92 -1.32 3.23
N LYS A 94 24.51 -1.64 4.38
CA LYS A 94 24.58 -0.73 5.51
C LYS A 94 25.56 0.40 5.16
N ILE A 95 25.16 1.66 5.32
CA ILE A 95 25.99 2.84 5.01
C ILE A 95 26.53 3.56 6.25
N LYS A 96 26.24 3.02 7.45
CA LYS A 96 26.76 3.48 8.74
C LYS A 96 27.06 2.30 9.66
#